data_AF-A0A177BZ62-F1
#
_entry.id   AF-A0A177BZ62-F1
#
_cell.length_a   1.000
_cell.length_b   1.000
_cell.length_c   1.000
_cell.angle_alpha   90.00
_cell.angle_beta   90.00
_cell.angle_gamma   90.00
#
_symmetry.space_group_name_H-M   'P 1'
#
loop_
_entity.id
_entity.type
_entity.pdbx_description
1 polymer ?
#
loop_
_entity_poly.entity_id
_entity_poly.type
_entity_poly.pdbx_seq_one_letter_code
_entity_poly.pdbx_strand_id
1 'polypeptide(L)'
;MAGLWLSHLPLGLLWFSEQTFLPQNHAWRAPSWSWASLDGLIVWHSDMMTTVDPVFRILPETTEAMGLAHEGAPYGEVVSGSLYIKGRVRKGNVSSDGQDEPNAINLDRAEICWDNDSFASLASTSEIFCLLICQFEQVRQPGPSGLLMKQVNQQKYSRIGVFHFKPLQIYDLEGDEHVDIEGRVERFQRAQIAAAELFESSDPASIVLI
;
A
#
# COMPACT_ATOMS: atom_id res chain seq x y z
N MET A 1 20.36 -1.68 -5.88
CA MET A 1 19.52 -1.20 -4.75
C MET A 1 20.06 0.14 -4.30
N ALA A 2 19.25 1.20 -4.32
CA ALA A 2 19.65 2.57 -3.98
C ALA A 2 19.83 2.78 -2.45
N GLY A 3 20.78 2.05 -1.83
CA GLY A 3 21.16 2.24 -0.43
C GLY A 3 20.15 1.78 0.62
N LEU A 4 19.01 1.22 0.23
CA LEU A 4 18.04 0.64 1.16
C LEU A 4 18.51 -0.74 1.62
N TRP A 5 18.67 -0.90 2.93
CA TRP A 5 18.93 -2.19 3.56
C TRP A 5 17.69 -3.08 3.39
N LEU A 6 17.86 -4.31 2.92
CA LEU A 6 16.76 -5.28 2.74
C LEU A 6 15.90 -5.44 4.00
N SER A 7 16.49 -5.29 5.18
CA SER A 7 15.80 -5.35 6.48
C SER A 7 14.83 -4.18 6.73
N HIS A 8 15.10 -3.01 6.14
CA HIS A 8 14.27 -1.80 6.31
C HIS A 8 13.31 -1.59 5.15
N LEU A 9 13.53 -2.28 4.03
CA LEU A 9 12.76 -2.12 2.82
C LEU A 9 11.25 -2.42 2.98
N PRO A 10 10.77 -3.36 3.83
CA PRO A 10 9.33 -3.53 4.06
C PRO A 10 8.64 -2.24 4.48
N LEU A 11 9.14 -1.58 5.54
CA LEU A 11 8.60 -0.29 5.99
C LEU A 11 8.93 0.83 5.00
N GLY A 12 10.10 0.74 4.36
CA GLY A 12 10.53 1.65 3.31
C GLY A 12 9.60 1.68 2.11
N LEU A 13 8.75 0.67 1.88
CA LEU A 13 7.73 0.64 0.82
C LEU A 13 6.44 1.38 1.18
N LEU A 14 6.22 1.76 2.44
CA LEU A 14 5.00 2.46 2.89
C LEU A 14 5.09 4.00 2.73
N TRP A 15 6.00 4.47 1.88
CA TRP A 15 6.03 5.87 1.48
C TRP A 15 4.79 6.23 0.66
N PHE A 16 4.40 7.49 0.62
CA PHE A 16 3.38 8.02 -0.31
C PHE A 16 3.73 9.47 -0.69
N SER A 17 3.05 10.03 -1.70
CA SER A 17 3.19 11.44 -2.09
C SER A 17 2.07 12.27 -1.49
N GLU A 18 2.41 13.36 -0.79
CA GLU A 18 1.42 14.36 -0.34
C GLU A 18 0.93 15.26 -1.47
N GLN A 19 1.62 15.27 -2.62
CA GLN A 19 1.37 16.17 -3.74
C GLN A 19 1.01 15.36 -4.99
N THR A 20 -0.24 14.92 -5.10
CA THR A 20 -0.73 14.17 -6.26
C THR A 20 -1.01 15.04 -7.49
N PHE A 21 -0.96 16.38 -7.34
CA PHE A 21 -1.44 17.36 -8.33
C PHE A 21 -0.43 17.78 -9.40
N LEU A 22 0.84 17.34 -9.36
CA LEU A 22 1.78 17.68 -10.41
C LEU A 22 1.52 16.79 -11.64
N PRO A 23 1.44 17.37 -12.86
CA PRO A 23 1.26 16.57 -14.06
C PRO A 23 2.36 15.54 -14.15
N GLN A 24 2.01 14.27 -13.94
CA GLN A 24 2.98 13.18 -14.00
C GLN A 24 3.58 13.20 -15.40
N ASN A 25 4.89 13.46 -15.51
CA ASN A 25 5.55 13.35 -16.79
C ASN A 25 5.55 11.85 -17.15
N HIS A 26 4.73 11.44 -18.13
CA HIS A 26 4.41 10.05 -18.43
C HIS A 26 5.60 9.19 -18.90
N ALA A 27 6.81 9.75 -18.96
CA ALA A 27 8.02 9.01 -19.23
C ALA A 27 8.37 8.14 -18.01
N TRP A 28 8.51 6.84 -18.24
CA TRP A 28 8.98 5.90 -17.23
C TRP A 28 10.37 6.34 -16.73
N ARG A 29 10.55 6.40 -15.39
CA ARG A 29 11.80 6.81 -14.72
C ARG A 29 12.33 5.76 -13.75
N ALA A 30 11.43 5.02 -13.11
CA ALA A 30 11.74 4.03 -12.10
C ALA A 30 10.59 3.02 -11.97
N PRO A 31 10.84 1.85 -11.38
CA PRO A 31 9.79 0.88 -11.02
C PRO A 31 8.71 1.49 -10.11
N SER A 32 7.46 1.02 -10.19
CA SER A 32 6.34 1.66 -9.48
C SER A 32 6.44 1.59 -7.95
N TRP A 33 7.25 0.69 -7.41
CA TRP A 33 7.52 0.58 -5.98
C TRP A 33 8.61 1.55 -5.47
N SER A 34 9.35 2.18 -6.38
CA SER A 34 10.37 3.16 -6.04
C SER A 34 9.74 4.54 -5.86
N TRP A 35 10.09 5.25 -4.79
CA TRP A 35 9.68 6.63 -4.59
C TRP A 35 10.11 7.55 -5.74
N ALA A 36 11.19 7.19 -6.44
CA ALA A 36 11.67 7.93 -7.61
C ALA A 36 10.75 7.80 -8.85
N SER A 37 9.70 6.97 -8.79
CA SER A 37 8.71 6.85 -9.86
C SER A 37 7.69 7.98 -9.87
N LEU A 38 7.57 8.73 -8.78
CA LEU A 38 6.67 9.87 -8.66
C LEU A 38 7.44 11.19 -8.57
N ASP A 39 6.75 12.26 -8.97
CA ASP A 39 7.17 13.64 -8.70
C ASP A 39 6.41 14.14 -7.46
N GLY A 40 7.09 14.89 -6.58
CA GLY A 40 6.46 15.52 -5.41
C GLY A 40 7.15 15.21 -4.08
N LEU A 41 6.54 15.70 -3.00
CA LEU A 41 7.01 15.47 -1.64
C LEU A 41 6.66 14.05 -1.18
N ILE A 42 7.70 13.24 -0.96
CA ILE A 42 7.57 11.88 -0.44
C ILE A 42 7.54 11.91 1.09
N VAL A 43 6.55 11.25 1.68
CA VAL A 43 6.32 11.20 3.12
C VAL A 43 6.29 9.76 3.62
N TRP A 44 6.75 9.57 4.85
CA TRP A 44 6.62 8.34 5.62
C TRP A 44 5.94 8.67 6.94
N HIS A 45 4.80 8.06 7.21
CA HIS A 45 4.12 8.19 8.49
C HIS A 45 4.58 7.08 9.43
N SER A 46 5.44 7.41 10.39
CA SER A 46 5.95 6.44 11.37
C SER A 46 4.88 5.98 12.36
N ASP A 47 3.87 6.80 12.61
CA ASP A 47 2.68 6.49 13.40
C ASP A 47 1.79 5.43 12.76
N MET A 48 1.84 5.31 11.42
CA MET A 48 1.13 4.28 10.65
C MET A 48 1.86 2.93 10.60
N MET A 49 3.13 2.89 11.04
CA MET A 49 3.97 1.69 10.98
C MET A 49 3.85 0.89 12.27
N THR A 50 3.38 -0.35 12.14
CA THR A 50 3.34 -1.35 13.22
C THR A 50 4.37 -2.45 12.96
N THR A 51 4.28 -3.54 13.73
CA THR A 51 5.06 -4.76 13.47
C THR A 51 4.84 -5.25 12.04
N VAL A 52 5.95 -5.40 11.30
CA VAL A 52 5.94 -6.01 9.98
C VAL A 52 5.41 -7.44 10.08
N ASP A 53 4.52 -7.83 9.18
CA ASP A 53 3.99 -9.18 9.11
C ASP A 53 5.15 -10.19 9.01
N PRO A 54 5.19 -11.22 9.87
CA PRO A 54 6.32 -12.14 9.94
C PRO A 54 6.46 -12.99 8.68
N VAL A 55 5.43 -13.04 7.83
CA VAL A 55 5.49 -13.72 6.53
C VAL A 55 5.96 -12.79 5.41
N PHE A 56 5.87 -11.48 5.60
CA PHE A 56 6.40 -10.52 4.63
C PHE A 56 7.92 -10.65 4.51
N ARG A 57 8.38 -11.02 3.32
CA ARG A 57 9.80 -11.17 2.99
C ARG A 57 10.06 -10.70 1.57
N ILE A 58 11.11 -9.90 1.42
CA ILE A 58 11.68 -9.60 0.11
C ILE A 58 12.68 -10.70 -0.20
N LEU A 59 12.47 -11.38 -1.32
CA LEU A 59 13.28 -12.52 -1.70
C LEU A 59 14.64 -12.00 -2.25
N PRO A 60 15.78 -12.40 -1.65
CA PRO A 60 17.11 -11.86 -2.02
C PRO A 60 17.50 -12.15 -3.47
N GLU A 61 17.01 -13.26 -4.03
CA GLU A 61 17.45 -13.85 -5.29
C GLU A 61 17.04 -13.06 -6.55
N THR A 62 16.35 -11.92 -6.40
CA THR A 62 15.46 -11.45 -7.47
C THR A 62 15.23 -9.93 -7.52
N THR A 63 16.06 -9.14 -6.83
CA THR A 63 16.07 -7.66 -7.03
C THR A 63 16.95 -7.27 -8.20
N GLU A 64 16.50 -7.60 -9.40
CA GLU A 64 17.22 -7.26 -10.63
C GLU A 64 16.82 -5.85 -11.08
N ALA A 65 17.77 -4.92 -11.05
CA ALA A 65 17.74 -3.78 -11.95
C ALA A 65 18.21 -4.30 -13.31
N MET A 66 17.30 -4.48 -14.27
CA MET A 66 17.74 -4.92 -15.59
C MET A 66 18.16 -3.70 -16.38
N GLY A 67 19.45 -3.64 -16.73
CA GLY A 67 20.04 -2.66 -17.62
C GLY A 67 20.17 -1.25 -17.04
N LEU A 68 21.10 -0.50 -17.62
CA LEU A 68 21.29 0.91 -17.38
C LEU A 68 20.91 1.64 -18.66
N ALA A 69 20.26 2.80 -18.54
CA ALA A 69 19.97 3.66 -19.69
C ALA A 69 21.27 4.10 -20.41
N HIS A 70 22.40 4.07 -19.69
CA HIS A 70 23.71 4.40 -20.22
C HIS A 70 24.78 3.44 -19.69
N GLU A 71 25.46 2.70 -20.58
CA GLU A 71 26.47 1.69 -20.23
C GLU A 71 27.65 2.25 -19.42
N GLY A 72 28.00 3.53 -19.62
CA GLY A 72 29.08 4.20 -18.88
C GLY A 72 28.70 4.72 -17.49
N ALA A 73 27.46 4.55 -17.04
CA ALA A 73 26.96 5.07 -15.77
C ALA A 73 26.52 3.92 -14.84
N PRO A 74 27.45 3.26 -14.12
CA PRO A 74 27.14 2.06 -13.31
C PRO A 74 26.13 2.29 -12.18
N TYR A 75 25.86 3.56 -11.84
CA TYR A 75 24.85 3.98 -10.87
C TYR A 75 23.77 4.89 -11.52
N GLY A 76 23.68 4.85 -12.84
CA GLY A 76 22.75 5.65 -13.63
C GLY A 76 21.32 5.12 -13.55
N GLU A 77 20.45 5.76 -14.35
CA GLU A 77 19.06 5.35 -14.51
C GLU A 77 18.98 3.89 -14.95
N VAL A 78 18.20 3.09 -14.22
CA VAL A 78 17.91 1.69 -14.57
C VAL A 78 16.84 1.69 -15.65
N VAL A 79 16.76 0.68 -16.53
CA VAL A 79 15.68 0.61 -17.55
C VAL A 79 14.48 -0.24 -17.13
N SER A 80 14.65 -1.03 -16.05
CA SER A 80 13.56 -1.69 -15.34
C SER A 80 14.03 -2.18 -13.97
N GLY A 81 13.09 -2.58 -13.11
CA GLY A 81 13.40 -3.18 -11.82
C GLY A 81 12.22 -3.97 -11.28
N SER A 82 12.49 -5.00 -10.49
CA SER A 82 11.44 -5.82 -9.89
C SER A 82 11.79 -6.19 -8.46
N LEU A 83 10.78 -6.26 -7.59
CA LEU A 83 10.89 -6.82 -6.25
C LEU A 83 10.05 -8.08 -6.18
N TYR A 84 10.65 -9.18 -5.71
CA TYR A 84 9.92 -10.41 -5.50
C TYR A 84 9.62 -10.52 -4.01
N ILE A 85 8.36 -10.69 -3.70
CA ILE A 85 7.84 -10.58 -2.35
C ILE A 85 7.08 -11.87 -2.03
N LYS A 86 7.39 -12.46 -0.88
CA LYS A 86 6.50 -13.39 -0.21
C LYS A 86 5.67 -12.59 0.79
N GLY A 87 4.35 -12.69 0.73
CA GLY A 87 3.46 -11.94 1.61
C GLY A 87 2.00 -12.32 1.45
N ARG A 88 1.15 -11.75 2.30
CA ARG A 88 -0.29 -11.96 2.30
C ARG A 88 -0.96 -10.98 1.33
N VAL A 89 -1.67 -11.50 0.34
CA VAL A 89 -2.34 -10.72 -0.69
C VAL A 89 -3.83 -11.03 -0.69
N ARG A 90 -4.66 -9.98 -0.71
CA ARG A 90 -6.12 -10.09 -0.79
C ARG A 90 -6.67 -9.13 -1.84
N LYS A 91 -7.85 -9.42 -2.37
CA LYS A 91 -8.60 -8.41 -3.12
C LYS A 91 -9.01 -7.29 -2.17
N GLY A 92 -8.99 -6.06 -2.66
CA GLY A 92 -9.50 -4.89 -1.98
C GLY A 92 -10.74 -4.37 -2.70
N ASN A 93 -11.70 -3.87 -1.93
CA ASN A 93 -12.90 -3.23 -2.47
C ASN A 93 -12.97 -1.79 -1.95
N VAL A 94 -13.14 -0.86 -2.88
CA VAL A 94 -13.38 0.56 -2.62
C VAL A 94 -14.82 0.83 -3.07
N SER A 95 -15.83 0.39 -2.29
CA SER A 95 -17.24 0.47 -2.68
C SER A 95 -17.95 1.59 -1.94
N SER A 96 -18.38 2.62 -2.66
CA SER A 96 -19.30 3.63 -2.10
C SER A 96 -20.71 3.06 -1.83
N ASP A 97 -21.05 1.93 -2.45
CA ASP A 97 -22.41 1.35 -2.43
C ASP A 97 -22.66 0.39 -1.26
N GLY A 98 -21.68 0.20 -0.37
CA GLY A 98 -21.83 -0.58 0.88
C GLY A 98 -22.11 -2.07 0.69
N GLN A 99 -21.88 -2.63 -0.50
CA GLN A 99 -21.90 -4.06 -0.72
C GLN A 99 -20.52 -4.65 -0.42
N ASP A 100 -20.36 -5.18 0.79
CA ASP A 100 -19.18 -5.94 1.17
C ASP A 100 -19.04 -7.17 0.26
N GLU A 101 -17.96 -7.21 -0.52
CA GLU A 101 -17.59 -8.42 -1.24
C GLU A 101 -17.05 -9.43 -0.21
N PRO A 102 -17.66 -10.61 -0.06
CA PRO A 102 -17.18 -11.60 0.89
C PRO A 102 -15.74 -12.02 0.54
N ASN A 103 -14.86 -11.96 1.53
CA ASN A 103 -13.41 -12.23 1.43
C ASN A 103 -12.54 -11.14 0.77
N ALA A 104 -13.07 -9.96 0.47
CA ALA A 104 -12.28 -8.79 0.09
C ALA A 104 -12.03 -7.87 1.30
N ILE A 105 -10.91 -7.16 1.30
CA ILE A 105 -10.64 -6.11 2.27
C ILE A 105 -11.53 -4.91 1.92
N ASN A 106 -12.47 -4.56 2.79
CA ASN A 106 -13.21 -3.31 2.66
C ASN A 106 -12.26 -2.15 2.98
N LEU A 107 -12.00 -1.30 1.98
CA LEU A 107 -11.09 -0.16 2.07
C LEU A 107 -11.82 1.17 2.36
N ASP A 108 -13.14 1.19 2.51
CA ASP A 108 -13.92 2.42 2.76
C ASP A 108 -13.53 3.12 4.07
N ARG A 109 -12.91 2.37 4.98
CA ARG A 109 -12.42 2.84 6.29
C ARG A 109 -10.89 2.89 6.39
N ALA A 110 -10.20 2.54 5.31
CA ALA A 110 -8.76 2.76 5.23
C ALA A 110 -8.52 4.19 4.76
N GLU A 111 -7.52 4.84 5.33
CA GLU A 111 -6.88 5.98 4.70
C GLU A 111 -6.09 5.46 3.49
N ILE A 112 -6.40 5.98 2.32
CA ILE A 112 -5.76 5.60 1.07
C ILE A 112 -4.98 6.80 0.54
N CYS A 113 -3.68 6.59 0.30
CA CYS A 113 -2.85 7.53 -0.41
C CYS A 113 -2.53 6.95 -1.78
N TRP A 114 -3.21 7.46 -2.81
CA TRP A 114 -3.01 7.04 -4.19
C TRP A 114 -1.71 7.61 -4.75
N ASP A 115 -1.00 6.82 -5.56
CA ASP A 115 0.20 7.29 -6.25
C ASP A 115 -0.12 8.28 -7.39
N ASN A 116 -1.37 8.29 -7.86
CA ASN A 116 -1.90 9.22 -8.87
C ASN A 116 -3.42 9.39 -8.67
N ASP A 117 -3.93 10.62 -8.79
CA ASP A 117 -5.36 10.95 -8.66
C ASP A 117 -6.27 10.14 -9.60
N SER A 118 -5.76 9.76 -10.78
CA SER A 118 -6.47 8.93 -11.75
C SER A 118 -6.81 7.55 -11.17
N PHE A 119 -6.00 7.02 -10.25
CA PHE A 119 -6.24 5.71 -9.63
C PHE A 119 -7.45 5.71 -8.70
N ALA A 120 -7.77 6.83 -8.04
CA ALA A 120 -8.98 6.94 -7.24
C ALA A 120 -10.23 6.70 -8.08
N SER A 121 -10.27 7.23 -9.31
CA SER A 121 -11.38 6.99 -10.23
C SER A 121 -11.38 5.55 -10.79
N LEU A 122 -10.21 4.99 -11.08
CA LEU A 122 -10.05 3.63 -11.60
C LEU A 122 -10.37 2.55 -10.56
N ALA A 123 -10.24 2.85 -9.27
CA ALA A 123 -10.52 1.92 -8.18
C ALA A 123 -11.94 1.36 -8.22
N SER A 124 -12.89 2.14 -8.74
CA SER A 124 -14.29 1.72 -8.91
C SER A 124 -14.52 0.74 -10.08
N THR A 125 -13.55 0.58 -10.98
CA THR A 125 -13.71 -0.17 -12.24
C THR A 125 -12.66 -1.25 -12.47
N SER A 126 -11.64 -1.33 -11.61
CA SER A 126 -10.53 -2.27 -11.73
C SER A 126 -10.40 -3.12 -10.47
N GLU A 127 -10.01 -4.39 -10.64
CA GLU A 127 -9.64 -5.24 -9.50
C GLU A 127 -8.39 -4.68 -8.80
N ILE A 128 -8.52 -4.34 -7.53
CA ILE A 128 -7.43 -3.90 -6.67
C ILE A 128 -7.02 -5.04 -5.74
N PHE A 129 -5.73 -5.12 -5.48
CA PHE A 129 -5.14 -6.07 -4.54
C PHE A 129 -4.39 -5.34 -3.43
N CYS A 130 -4.55 -5.83 -2.21
CA CYS A 130 -3.90 -5.33 -1.00
C CYS A 130 -2.80 -6.30 -0.61
N LEU A 131 -1.55 -5.83 -0.52
CA LEU A 131 -0.43 -6.56 0.06
C LEU A 131 -0.20 -6.10 1.49
N LEU A 132 -0.36 -6.98 2.47
CA LEU A 132 -0.10 -6.67 3.87
C LEU A 132 1.41 -6.50 4.10
N ILE A 133 1.80 -5.38 4.71
CA ILE A 133 3.17 -5.13 5.20
C ILE A 133 3.18 -5.10 6.73
N CYS A 134 2.27 -4.36 7.34
CA CYS A 134 2.20 -4.11 8.78
C CYS A 134 0.90 -4.69 9.35
N GLN A 135 1.01 -5.47 10.43
CA GLN A 135 -0.14 -6.12 11.06
C GLN A 135 -1.00 -5.12 11.85
N PHE A 136 -2.24 -5.51 12.15
CA PHE A 136 -3.03 -4.77 13.14
C PHE A 136 -2.38 -4.91 14.53
N GLU A 137 -2.16 -3.79 15.22
CA GLU A 137 -1.61 -3.78 16.58
C GLU A 137 -2.74 -3.63 17.60
N GLN A 138 -2.96 -4.67 18.42
CA GLN A 138 -4.10 -4.73 19.35
C GLN A 138 -4.12 -3.60 20.40
N VAL A 139 -2.96 -3.10 20.84
CA VAL A 139 -2.86 -2.15 21.96
C VAL A 139 -3.20 -0.73 21.52
N ARG A 140 -2.50 -0.22 20.50
CA ARG A 140 -2.72 1.14 19.99
C ARG A 140 -3.82 1.20 18.92
N GLN A 141 -4.21 0.04 18.40
CA GLN A 141 -5.14 -0.13 17.28
C GLN A 141 -4.77 0.51 15.93
N PRO A 142 -3.49 0.76 15.56
CA PRO A 142 -3.13 1.05 14.17
C PRO A 142 -3.07 -0.22 13.31
N GLY A 143 -3.23 -0.02 12.01
CA GLY A 143 -3.15 -1.08 11.01
C GLY A 143 -4.46 -1.85 10.83
N PRO A 144 -4.49 -2.85 9.93
CA PRO A 144 -3.37 -3.27 9.07
C PRO A 144 -2.93 -2.18 8.07
N SER A 145 -1.69 -2.27 7.57
CA SER A 145 -1.15 -1.32 6.57
C SER A 145 -0.41 -2.05 5.46
N GLY A 146 -0.43 -1.48 4.26
CA GLY A 146 0.16 -2.16 3.12
C GLY A 146 0.09 -1.39 1.80
N LEU A 147 0.39 -2.11 0.72
CA LEU A 147 0.34 -1.56 -0.64
C LEU A 147 -1.01 -1.85 -1.29
N LEU A 148 -1.49 -0.88 -2.05
CA LEU A 148 -2.50 -1.08 -3.07
C LEU A 148 -1.81 -1.37 -4.39
N MET A 149 -2.32 -2.38 -5.09
CA MET A 149 -1.69 -2.90 -6.29
C MET A 149 -2.74 -3.19 -7.36
N LYS A 150 -2.36 -2.95 -8.61
CA LYS A 150 -3.07 -3.44 -9.79
C LYS A 150 -2.36 -4.66 -10.35
N GLN A 151 -3.11 -5.71 -10.62
CA GLN A 151 -2.56 -6.90 -11.28
C GLN A 151 -2.29 -6.62 -12.75
N VAL A 152 -1.07 -6.90 -13.20
CA VAL A 152 -0.65 -6.78 -14.61
C VAL A 152 -0.72 -8.14 -15.29
N ASN A 153 -0.35 -9.22 -14.58
CA ASN A 153 -0.58 -10.61 -14.97
C ASN A 153 -0.60 -11.52 -13.72
N GLN A 154 -0.69 -12.84 -13.88
CA GLN A 154 -0.94 -13.80 -12.79
C GLN A 154 -0.12 -13.57 -11.50
N GLN A 155 1.14 -13.13 -11.58
CA GLN A 155 1.96 -12.86 -10.39
C GLN A 155 2.67 -11.49 -10.41
N LYS A 156 2.50 -10.69 -11.47
CA LYS A 156 3.09 -9.34 -11.56
C LYS A 156 2.07 -8.28 -11.23
N TYR A 157 2.49 -7.35 -10.39
CA TYR A 157 1.67 -6.27 -9.86
C TYR A 157 2.42 -4.94 -10.01
N SER A 158 1.67 -3.88 -10.26
CA SER A 158 2.16 -2.50 -10.15
C SER A 158 1.53 -1.85 -8.94
N ARG A 159 2.34 -1.12 -8.16
CA ARG A 159 1.86 -0.32 -7.04
C ARG A 159 1.03 0.85 -7.58
N ILE A 160 -0.09 1.13 -6.93
CA ILE A 160 -0.98 2.25 -7.25
C ILE A 160 -1.28 3.14 -6.03
N GLY A 161 -0.80 2.77 -4.85
CA GLY A 161 -0.95 3.53 -3.62
C GLY A 161 -0.60 2.71 -2.39
N VAL A 162 -0.89 3.29 -1.23
CA VAL A 162 -0.82 2.63 0.08
C VAL A 162 -2.16 2.74 0.78
N PHE A 163 -2.47 1.73 1.60
CA PHE A 163 -3.62 1.76 2.50
C PHE A 163 -3.12 1.68 3.94
N HIS A 164 -3.82 2.38 4.82
CA HIS A 164 -3.58 2.31 6.23
C HIS A 164 -4.87 2.49 7.01
N PHE A 165 -5.13 1.60 7.97
CA PHE A 165 -6.23 1.80 8.88
C PHE A 165 -5.77 2.51 10.16
N LYS A 166 -6.29 3.72 10.40
CA LYS A 166 -6.04 4.48 11.62
C LYS A 166 -7.15 4.29 12.65
N PRO A 167 -6.83 4.30 13.95
CA PRO A 167 -7.83 4.53 14.97
C PRO A 167 -8.41 5.93 14.80
N LEU A 168 -9.73 6.07 14.96
CA LEU A 168 -10.42 7.36 14.95
C LEU A 168 -9.79 8.31 15.98
N GLN A 169 -9.44 9.51 15.55
CA GLN A 169 -8.85 10.53 16.40
C GLN A 169 -9.91 11.54 16.82
N ILE A 170 -9.71 12.20 17.97
CA ILE A 170 -10.70 13.14 18.52
C ILE A 170 -10.97 14.30 17.54
N TYR A 171 -9.96 14.76 16.81
CA TYR A 171 -10.09 15.81 15.81
C TYR A 171 -10.87 15.38 14.55
N ASP A 172 -11.03 14.07 14.28
CA ASP A 172 -11.88 13.57 13.20
C ASP A 172 -13.39 13.68 13.54
N LEU A 173 -13.69 14.08 14.77
CA LEU A 173 -15.04 14.20 15.34
C LEU A 173 -15.44 15.66 15.58
N GLU A 174 -14.50 16.62 15.46
CA GLU A 174 -14.77 18.04 15.67
C GLU A 174 -15.46 18.65 14.44
N GLY A 175 -16.75 18.95 14.57
CA GLY A 175 -17.54 19.62 13.52
C GLY A 175 -18.99 19.15 13.39
N ASP A 176 -19.40 18.14 14.15
CA ASP A 176 -20.64 17.42 13.89
C ASP A 176 -21.44 17.30 15.21
N GLU A 177 -22.33 18.27 15.45
CA GLU A 177 -22.98 18.55 16.75
C GLU A 177 -23.93 17.44 17.27
N HIS A 178 -24.14 16.36 16.52
CA HIS A 178 -25.08 15.28 16.87
C HIS A 178 -24.58 13.85 16.57
N VAL A 179 -23.26 13.62 16.63
CA VAL A 179 -22.69 12.33 16.21
C VAL A 179 -22.74 11.26 17.30
N ASP A 180 -23.25 10.09 16.93
CA ASP A 180 -22.99 8.79 17.57
C ASP A 180 -21.49 8.47 17.49
N ILE A 181 -20.71 9.09 18.37
CA ILE A 181 -19.24 8.96 18.40
C ILE A 181 -18.86 7.52 18.74
N GLU A 182 -19.50 6.93 19.74
CA GLU A 182 -19.23 5.57 20.20
C GLU A 182 -19.49 4.56 19.08
N GLY A 183 -20.64 4.64 18.40
CA GLY A 183 -20.90 3.77 17.26
C GLY A 183 -19.98 4.02 16.07
N ARG A 184 -19.48 5.25 15.85
CA ARG A 184 -18.43 5.49 14.83
C ARG A 184 -17.12 4.80 15.21
N VAL A 185 -16.67 4.97 16.45
CA VAL A 185 -15.44 4.34 16.96
C VAL A 185 -15.54 2.83 16.83
N GLU A 186 -16.65 2.23 17.27
CA GLU A 186 -16.88 0.80 17.13
C GLU A 186 -16.86 0.34 15.67
N ARG A 187 -17.48 1.08 14.74
CA ARG A 187 -17.49 0.71 13.32
C ARG A 187 -16.08 0.73 12.71
N PHE A 188 -15.25 1.72 13.06
CA PHE A 188 -13.86 1.78 12.58
C PHE A 188 -13.02 0.63 13.16
N GLN A 189 -13.13 0.37 14.46
CA GLN A 189 -12.43 -0.76 15.09
C GLN A 189 -12.86 -2.10 14.50
N ARG A 190 -14.15 -2.30 14.25
CA ARG A 190 -14.66 -3.53 13.61
C ARG A 190 -14.08 -3.71 12.20
N ALA A 191 -13.98 -2.63 11.42
CA ALA A 191 -13.39 -2.69 10.08
C ALA A 191 -11.90 -3.08 10.13
N GLN A 192 -11.14 -2.53 11.08
CA GLN A 192 -9.73 -2.88 11.32
C GLN A 192 -9.55 -4.37 11.66
N ILE A 193 -10.35 -4.85 12.62
CA ILE A 193 -10.31 -6.24 13.07
C ILE A 193 -10.70 -7.18 11.92
N ALA A 194 -11.78 -6.88 11.20
CA ALA A 194 -12.22 -7.68 10.06
C ALA A 194 -11.14 -7.74 8.96
N ALA A 195 -10.49 -6.61 8.64
CA ALA A 195 -9.38 -6.59 7.69
C ALA A 195 -8.20 -7.45 8.17
N ALA A 196 -7.85 -7.37 9.46
CA ALA A 196 -6.79 -8.18 10.05
C ALA A 196 -7.10 -9.69 9.94
N GLU A 197 -8.30 -10.12 10.33
CA GLU A 197 -8.74 -11.53 10.26
C GLU A 197 -8.73 -12.07 8.82
N LEU A 198 -9.14 -11.25 7.86
CA LEU A 198 -9.11 -11.59 6.44
C LEU A 198 -7.69 -11.79 5.92
N PHE A 199 -6.73 -11.01 6.39
CA PHE A 199 -5.31 -11.23 6.08
C PHE A 199 -4.75 -12.45 6.82
N GLU A 200 -5.03 -12.63 8.11
CA GLU A 200 -4.51 -13.76 8.88
C GLU A 200 -4.94 -15.11 8.30
N SER A 201 -6.19 -15.19 7.81
CA SER A 201 -6.74 -16.35 7.11
C SER A 201 -6.23 -16.54 5.67
N SER A 202 -5.34 -15.66 5.18
CA SER A 202 -4.84 -15.72 3.80
C SER A 202 -3.59 -16.57 3.64
N ASP A 203 -3.58 -17.47 2.68
CA ASP A 203 -2.35 -18.16 2.34
C ASP A 203 -1.34 -17.18 1.73
N PRO A 204 -0.10 -17.14 2.24
CA PRO A 204 0.93 -16.27 1.69
C PRO A 204 1.27 -16.63 0.25
N ALA A 205 1.28 -15.63 -0.64
CA ALA A 205 1.62 -15.76 -2.05
C ALA A 205 3.04 -15.23 -2.33
N SER A 206 3.63 -15.71 -3.42
CA SER A 206 4.83 -15.09 -4.00
C SER A 206 4.38 -14.22 -5.17
N ILE A 207 4.75 -12.94 -5.14
CA ILE A 207 4.39 -11.95 -6.16
C ILE A 207 5.63 -11.19 -6.63
N VAL A 208 5.49 -10.50 -7.76
CA VAL A 208 6.50 -9.62 -8.32
C VAL A 208 5.91 -8.22 -8.44
N LEU A 209 6.54 -7.25 -7.78
CA LEU A 209 6.20 -5.84 -7.87
C LEU A 209 7.13 -5.17 -8.89
N ILE A 210 6.56 -4.55 -9.92
CA ILE A 210 7.28 -3.92 -11.04
C ILE A 210 7.24 -2.40 -11.00
#